data_AF-G1VPZ5-F1
#
_entry.id   AF-G1VPZ5-F1
#
_cell.length_a   1.000
_cell.length_b   1.000
_cell.length_c   1.000
_cell.angle_alpha   90.00
_cell.angle_beta   90.00
_cell.angle_gamma   90.00
#
_symmetry.space_group_name_H-M   'P 1'
#
loop_
_entity.id
_entity.type
_entity.pdbx_description
1 polymer ?
#
loop_
_entity_poly.entity_id
_entity_poly.type
_entity_poly.pdbx_seq_one_letter_code
_entity_poly.pdbx_strand_id
1 'polypeptide(L)'
;MLKREFIQHIRRLWRILLITILAYFMVSAFIMQSIASNIRLLYSSDSWIELLPLVYNLFYGVTVCFFVLIFFYYILRTLFDYRQGKTRWMLLAYTQKPRIVADALLLAILLLVFYLISLTILYFGFQYHLQLLENQHLFLPEKYQSFTTMLSMQLAFPFLYPTSVTSILFLISFYISVVTGGTSVIYACRSEISCMSGWLYPSYLLLMYLSYTSWKSYLLMLFISLLYSAIFIIQLKKCCDYKQPGGYKC
;
A
#
# COMPACT_ATOMS: atom_id res chain seq x y z
N MET A 1 -0.69 2.82 28.10
CA MET A 1 0.57 2.26 27.54
C MET A 1 0.65 2.43 26.03
N LEU A 2 -0.35 1.97 25.28
CA LEU A 2 -0.45 2.06 23.80
C LEU A 2 -0.22 3.48 23.23
N LYS A 3 -0.80 4.52 23.85
CA LYS A 3 -0.62 5.94 23.45
C LYS A 3 0.85 6.39 23.43
N ARG A 4 1.65 5.98 24.43
CA ARG A 4 3.08 6.34 24.51
C ARG A 4 3.89 5.63 23.44
N GLU A 5 3.61 4.35 23.20
CA GLU A 5 4.26 3.57 22.13
C GLU A 5 3.96 4.18 20.76
N PHE A 6 2.69 4.49 20.49
CA PHE A 6 2.26 5.11 19.24
C PHE A 6 2.96 6.46 18.97
N ILE A 7 3.06 7.35 19.98
CA ILE A 7 3.76 8.64 19.85
C ILE A 7 5.25 8.45 19.52
N GLN A 8 5.91 7.47 20.14
CA GLN A 8 7.32 7.21 19.88
C GLN A 8 7.56 6.62 18.49
N HIS A 9 6.70 5.70 18.03
CA HIS A 9 6.78 5.16 16.67
C HIS A 9 6.55 6.25 15.62
N ILE A 10 5.52 7.09 15.80
CA ILE A 10 5.27 8.23 14.91
C ILE A 10 6.47 9.17 14.88
N ARG A 11 7.01 9.59 16.04
CA ARG A 11 8.13 10.54 16.09
C ARG A 11 9.37 10.02 15.33
N ARG A 12 9.60 8.71 15.33
CA ARG A 12 10.73 8.08 14.62
C ARG A 12 10.50 7.98 13.11
N LEU A 13 9.25 7.71 12.70
CA LEU A 13 8.89 7.53 11.30
C LEU A 13 8.59 8.86 10.58
N TRP A 14 8.18 9.89 11.33
CA TRP A 14 7.66 11.15 10.79
C TRP A 14 8.57 11.82 9.79
N ARG A 15 9.89 11.90 10.04
CA ARG A 15 10.82 12.56 9.11
C ARG A 15 10.87 11.86 7.76
N ILE A 16 10.91 10.53 7.75
CA ILE A 16 11.02 9.76 6.51
C ILE A 16 9.66 9.65 5.83
N LEU A 17 8.57 9.56 6.60
CA LEU A 17 7.22 9.72 6.07
C LEU A 17 7.05 11.06 5.37
N LEU A 18 7.51 12.15 5.99
CA LEU A 18 7.42 13.49 5.40
C LEU A 18 8.26 13.59 4.12
N ILE A 19 9.49 13.08 4.11
CA ILE A 19 10.34 13.07 2.90
C ILE A 19 9.72 12.22 1.79
N THR A 20 9.21 11.03 2.10
CA THR A 20 8.57 10.15 1.10
C THR A 20 7.29 10.73 0.55
N ILE A 21 6.45 11.35 1.39
CA ILE A 21 5.25 12.07 0.96
C ILE A 21 5.63 13.26 0.07
N LEU A 22 6.63 14.06 0.45
CA LEU A 22 7.10 15.19 -0.37
C LEU A 22 7.66 14.73 -1.72
N ALA A 23 8.46 13.68 -1.73
CA ALA A 23 8.97 13.08 -2.97
C ALA A 23 7.83 12.57 -3.85
N TYR A 24 6.82 11.92 -3.25
CA TYR A 24 5.62 11.48 -3.95
C TYR A 24 4.85 12.66 -4.55
N PHE A 25 4.68 13.76 -3.82
CA PHE A 25 4.07 14.99 -4.34
C PHE A 25 4.86 15.57 -5.52
N MET A 26 6.18 15.66 -5.43
CA MET A 26 7.04 16.20 -6.50
C MET A 26 6.96 15.36 -7.77
N VAL A 27 7.07 14.03 -7.64
CA VAL A 27 6.96 13.11 -8.79
C VAL A 27 5.56 13.16 -9.39
N SER A 28 4.52 13.20 -8.54
CA SER A 28 3.13 13.34 -8.99
C SER A 28 2.89 14.64 -9.75
N ALA A 29 3.40 15.76 -9.24
CA ALA A 29 3.29 17.07 -9.88
C ALA A 29 4.06 17.11 -11.22
N PHE A 30 5.24 16.50 -11.28
CA PHE A 30 6.00 16.37 -12.53
C PHE A 30 5.21 15.58 -13.59
N ILE A 31 4.58 14.47 -13.21
CA ILE A 31 3.73 13.67 -14.11
C ILE A 31 2.54 14.49 -14.59
N MET A 32 1.83 15.17 -13.68
CA MET A 32 0.72 16.06 -14.06
C MET A 32 1.15 17.14 -15.04
N GLN A 33 2.27 17.80 -14.77
CA GLN A 33 2.79 18.84 -15.67
C GLN A 33 3.17 18.27 -17.03
N SER A 34 3.75 17.07 -17.07
CA SER A 34 4.08 16.38 -18.32
C SER A 34 2.83 16.02 -19.14
N ILE A 35 1.75 15.58 -18.49
CA ILE A 35 0.46 15.35 -19.15
C ILE A 35 -0.07 16.67 -19.73
N ALA A 36 -0.10 17.71 -18.90
CA ALA A 36 -0.59 19.02 -19.31
C ALA A 36 0.19 19.62 -20.48
N SER A 37 1.53 19.48 -20.50
CA SER A 37 2.35 19.91 -21.64
C SER A 37 2.04 19.12 -22.91
N ASN A 38 1.82 17.81 -22.79
CA ASN A 38 1.49 16.96 -23.93
C ASN A 38 0.12 17.35 -24.51
N ILE A 39 -0.90 17.52 -23.65
CA ILE A 39 -2.23 18.00 -24.07
C ILE A 39 -2.10 19.33 -24.82
N ARG A 40 -1.30 20.27 -24.31
CA ARG A 40 -1.08 21.57 -24.97
C ARG A 40 -0.40 21.47 -26.33
N LEU A 41 0.55 20.55 -26.50
CA LEU A 41 1.34 20.38 -27.72
C LEU A 41 0.57 19.62 -28.82
N LEU A 42 -0.40 18.79 -28.45
CA LEU A 42 -1.14 17.90 -29.35
C LEU A 42 -2.41 18.54 -29.97
N TYR A 43 -2.39 19.85 -30.21
CA TYR A 43 -3.52 20.66 -30.70
C TYR A 43 -4.14 20.18 -32.04
N SER A 44 -3.49 19.26 -32.77
CA SER A 44 -3.90 18.87 -34.13
C SER A 44 -4.09 17.37 -34.38
N SER A 45 -3.95 16.48 -33.40
CA SER A 45 -4.11 15.03 -33.64
C SER A 45 -4.85 14.29 -32.53
N ASP A 46 -5.80 13.43 -32.91
CA ASP A 46 -6.58 12.56 -32.01
C ASP A 46 -5.71 11.57 -31.19
N SER A 47 -4.41 11.50 -31.47
CA SER A 47 -3.43 10.66 -30.77
C SER A 47 -3.26 11.00 -29.28
N TRP A 48 -3.68 12.18 -28.82
CA TRP A 48 -3.66 12.49 -27.38
C TRP A 48 -4.62 11.61 -26.57
N ILE A 49 -5.72 11.15 -27.19
CA ILE A 49 -6.71 10.26 -26.58
C ILE A 49 -6.12 8.89 -26.27
N GLU A 50 -5.21 8.40 -27.13
CA GLU A 50 -4.50 7.13 -26.95
C GLU A 50 -3.39 7.21 -25.89
N LEU A 51 -2.82 8.41 -25.70
CA LEU A 51 -1.77 8.66 -24.70
C LEU A 51 -2.31 8.75 -23.28
N LEU A 52 -3.54 9.24 -23.08
CA LEU A 52 -4.13 9.43 -21.74
C LEU A 52 -4.04 8.18 -20.85
N PRO A 53 -4.48 6.99 -21.29
CA PRO A 53 -4.39 5.76 -20.49
C PRO A 53 -2.96 5.42 -20.08
N LEU A 54 -1.99 5.62 -20.97
CA LEU A 54 -0.59 5.31 -20.70
C LEU A 54 -0.01 6.23 -19.62
N VAL A 55 -0.30 7.53 -19.68
CA VAL A 55 0.27 8.46 -18.69
C VAL A 55 -0.42 8.35 -17.34
N TYR A 56 -1.72 8.10 -17.31
CA TYR A 56 -2.39 7.79 -16.05
C TYR A 56 -1.88 6.46 -15.48
N ASN A 57 -1.69 5.40 -16.27
CA ASN A 57 -1.06 4.14 -15.81
C ASN A 57 0.31 4.39 -15.14
N LEU A 58 1.10 5.33 -15.66
CA LEU A 58 2.38 5.72 -15.06
C LEU A 58 2.19 6.33 -13.66
N PHE A 59 1.14 7.12 -13.45
CA PHE A 59 0.76 7.63 -12.12
C PHE A 59 0.52 6.47 -11.14
N TYR A 60 -0.21 5.41 -11.53
CA TYR A 60 -0.38 4.21 -10.68
C TYR A 60 0.92 3.46 -10.45
N GLY A 61 1.78 3.35 -11.46
CA GLY A 61 3.09 2.72 -11.29
C GLY A 61 3.91 3.42 -10.19
N VAL A 62 3.87 4.76 -10.17
CA VAL A 62 4.52 5.55 -9.12
C VAL A 62 3.85 5.35 -7.77
N THR A 63 2.52 5.37 -7.68
CA THR A 63 1.82 5.17 -6.40
C THR A 63 2.15 3.81 -5.78
N VAL A 64 2.17 2.74 -6.58
CA VAL A 64 2.56 1.39 -6.15
C VAL A 64 4.03 1.35 -5.72
N CYS A 65 4.93 2.00 -6.46
CA CYS A 65 6.35 2.05 -6.10
C CYS A 65 6.57 2.70 -4.71
N PHE A 66 5.94 3.85 -4.47
CA PHE A 66 6.02 4.53 -3.17
C PHE A 66 5.35 3.71 -2.05
N PHE A 67 4.24 3.03 -2.34
CA PHE A 67 3.60 2.11 -1.39
C PHE A 67 4.57 0.99 -0.95
N VAL A 68 5.24 0.35 -1.91
CA VAL A 68 6.22 -0.71 -1.65
C VAL A 68 7.42 -0.17 -0.85
N LEU A 69 7.95 1.00 -1.23
CA LEU A 69 9.08 1.63 -0.53
C LEU A 69 8.74 1.92 0.94
N ILE A 70 7.56 2.51 1.19
CA ILE A 70 7.08 2.81 2.53
C ILE A 70 6.92 1.53 3.35
N PHE A 71 6.34 0.48 2.75
CA PHE A 71 6.13 -0.81 3.40
C PHE A 71 7.46 -1.48 3.81
N PHE A 72 8.41 -1.60 2.88
CA PHE A 72 9.73 -2.17 3.16
C PHE A 72 10.50 -1.34 4.18
N TYR A 73 10.47 -0.01 4.05
CA TYR A 73 11.12 0.89 4.99
C TYR A 73 10.56 0.68 6.41
N TYR A 74 9.22 0.60 6.56
CA TYR A 74 8.59 0.37 7.85
C TYR A 74 9.04 -0.95 8.48
N ILE A 75 9.04 -2.05 7.72
CA ILE A 75 9.50 -3.36 8.22
C ILE A 75 10.97 -3.31 8.64
N LEU A 76 11.86 -2.88 7.75
CA LEU A 76 13.30 -2.82 8.02
C LEU A 76 13.63 -1.94 9.22
N ARG A 77 12.97 -0.78 9.32
CA ARG A 77 13.19 0.13 10.43
C ARG A 77 12.75 -0.47 11.75
N THR A 78 11.59 -1.12 11.75
CA THR A 78 11.04 -1.77 12.94
C THR A 78 11.94 -2.92 13.39
N LEU A 79 12.44 -3.73 12.45
CA LEU A 79 13.42 -4.80 12.72
C LEU A 79 14.74 -4.26 13.29
N PHE A 80 15.25 -3.15 12.76
CA PHE A 80 16.48 -2.54 13.26
C PHE A 80 16.31 -1.99 14.68
N ASP A 81 15.19 -1.33 14.97
CA ASP A 81 14.84 -0.86 16.30
C ASP A 81 14.71 -2.03 17.30
N TYR A 82 14.21 -3.19 16.86
CA TYR A 82 14.21 -4.43 17.65
C TYR A 82 15.63 -4.93 17.95
N ARG A 83 16.51 -5.03 16.94
CA ARG A 83 17.89 -5.52 17.12
C ARG A 83 18.74 -4.63 18.01
N GLN A 84 18.54 -3.31 17.97
CA GLN A 84 19.35 -2.36 18.74
C GLN A 84 18.99 -2.28 20.23
N GLY A 85 17.96 -3.01 20.71
CA GLY A 85 17.57 -2.97 22.13
C GLY A 85 17.13 -1.58 22.62
N LYS A 86 16.91 -0.61 21.70
CA LYS A 86 16.24 0.69 21.96
C LYS A 86 14.80 0.52 22.48
N THR A 87 14.38 -0.73 22.49
CA THR A 87 13.12 -1.32 22.86
C THR A 87 13.33 -2.35 23.98
N ARG A 88 14.29 -2.16 24.91
CA ARG A 88 14.57 -3.08 26.05
C ARG A 88 13.37 -3.30 26.98
N TRP A 89 12.57 -2.26 27.21
CA TRP A 89 11.26 -2.32 27.86
C TRP A 89 10.19 -3.01 26.97
N MET A 90 10.54 -3.30 25.70
CA MET A 90 9.75 -4.07 24.75
C MET A 90 10.01 -5.58 24.71
N LEU A 91 10.84 -6.08 25.64
CA LEU A 91 11.10 -7.51 25.83
C LEU A 91 10.22 -8.16 26.90
N LEU A 92 9.36 -7.39 27.58
CA LEU A 92 8.47 -7.88 28.65
C LEU A 92 7.28 -8.67 28.07
N ALA A 93 7.07 -9.91 28.52
CA ALA A 93 6.04 -10.82 28.02
C ALA A 93 4.61 -10.23 28.08
N TYR A 94 4.27 -9.49 29.15
CA TYR A 94 2.92 -8.90 29.33
C TYR A 94 2.57 -7.81 28.30
N THR A 95 3.54 -7.36 27.50
CA THR A 95 3.41 -6.24 26.58
C THR A 95 3.44 -6.65 25.10
N GLN A 96 3.52 -7.95 24.78
CA GLN A 96 3.57 -8.43 23.38
C GLN A 96 2.25 -8.24 22.62
N LYS A 97 1.11 -8.63 23.20
CA LYS A 97 -0.22 -8.49 22.57
C LYS A 97 -0.58 -7.04 22.23
N PRO A 98 -0.48 -6.04 23.13
CA PRO A 98 -0.80 -4.65 22.79
C PRO A 98 0.14 -4.05 21.73
N ARG A 99 1.34 -4.61 21.53
CA ARG A 99 2.30 -4.13 20.52
C ARG A 99 2.04 -4.63 19.12
N ILE A 100 1.70 -5.90 18.97
CA ILE A 100 1.29 -6.44 17.66
C ILE A 100 0.11 -5.61 17.14
N VAL A 101 -0.83 -5.28 18.02
CA VAL A 101 -1.96 -4.40 17.71
C VAL A 101 -1.50 -2.98 17.37
N ALA A 102 -0.55 -2.40 18.11
CA ALA A 102 -0.03 -1.06 17.82
C ALA A 102 0.73 -0.99 16.48
N ASP A 103 1.58 -1.98 16.16
CA ASP A 103 2.31 -2.10 14.90
C ASP A 103 1.33 -2.29 13.72
N ALA A 104 0.35 -3.18 13.87
CA ALA A 104 -0.70 -3.39 12.89
C ALA A 104 -1.51 -2.11 12.64
N LEU A 105 -1.93 -1.44 13.71
CA LEU A 105 -2.73 -0.22 13.64
C LEU A 105 -1.94 0.93 13.00
N LEU A 106 -0.66 1.08 13.35
CA LEU A 106 0.18 2.12 12.77
C LEU A 106 0.44 1.87 11.28
N LEU A 107 0.74 0.62 10.90
CA LEU A 107 0.86 0.24 9.49
C LEU A 107 -0.46 0.50 8.74
N ALA A 108 -1.60 0.12 9.32
CA ALA A 108 -2.91 0.36 8.70
C ALA A 108 -3.21 1.85 8.50
N ILE A 109 -2.97 2.69 9.52
CA ILE A 109 -3.16 4.15 9.42
C ILE A 109 -2.26 4.73 8.33
N LEU A 110 -1.00 4.29 8.29
CA LEU A 110 -0.03 4.79 7.34
C LEU A 110 -0.46 4.46 5.89
N LEU A 111 -0.88 3.22 5.63
CA LEU A 111 -1.38 2.80 4.32
C LEU A 111 -2.66 3.54 3.94
N LEU A 112 -3.56 3.79 4.90
CA LEU A 112 -4.81 4.52 4.68
C LEU A 112 -4.56 5.99 4.37
N VAL A 113 -3.68 6.67 5.10
CA VAL A 113 -3.30 8.07 4.84
C VAL A 113 -2.65 8.19 3.47
N PHE A 114 -1.71 7.30 3.13
CA PHE A 114 -1.07 7.30 1.82
C PHE A 114 -2.08 7.07 0.69
N TYR A 115 -3.01 6.14 0.88
CA TYR A 115 -4.09 5.90 -0.06
C TYR A 115 -4.95 7.16 -0.31
N LEU A 116 -5.40 7.82 0.76
CA LEU A 116 -6.20 9.04 0.64
C LEU A 116 -5.43 10.16 -0.08
N ILE A 117 -4.15 10.35 0.24
CA ILE A 117 -3.30 11.32 -0.47
C ILE A 117 -3.17 10.95 -1.95
N SER A 118 -2.98 9.67 -2.26
CA SER A 118 -2.84 9.23 -3.65
C SER A 118 -4.11 9.46 -4.47
N LEU A 119 -5.28 9.20 -3.87
CA LEU A 119 -6.60 9.41 -4.49
C LEU A 119 -6.86 10.89 -4.74
N THR A 120 -6.59 11.75 -3.75
CA THR A 120 -6.83 13.19 -3.90
C THR A 120 -5.96 13.78 -5.00
N ILE A 121 -4.67 13.43 -5.04
CA ILE A 121 -3.77 13.88 -6.10
C ILE A 121 -4.27 13.41 -7.47
N LEU A 122 -4.63 12.13 -7.63
CA LEU A 122 -5.15 11.60 -8.89
C LEU A 122 -6.43 12.34 -9.34
N TYR A 123 -7.34 12.59 -8.40
CA TYR A 123 -8.58 13.33 -8.66
C TYR A 123 -8.31 14.79 -9.09
N PHE A 124 -7.46 15.51 -8.36
CA PHE A 124 -7.09 16.89 -8.71
C PHE A 124 -6.37 16.96 -10.06
N GLY A 125 -5.48 16.01 -10.34
CA GLY A 125 -4.82 15.92 -11.65
C GLY A 125 -5.82 15.70 -12.78
N PHE A 126 -6.80 14.82 -12.58
CA PHE A 126 -7.89 14.61 -13.54
C PHE A 126 -8.72 15.87 -13.79
N GLN A 127 -9.16 16.56 -12.73
CA GLN A 127 -9.91 17.81 -12.87
C GLN A 127 -9.10 18.89 -13.60
N TYR A 128 -7.79 18.99 -13.30
CA TYR A 128 -6.91 19.93 -13.97
C TYR A 128 -6.79 19.66 -15.48
N HIS A 129 -6.59 18.39 -15.88
CA HIS A 129 -6.52 18.03 -17.30
C HIS A 129 -7.85 18.23 -18.02
N LEU A 130 -8.99 17.92 -17.38
CA LEU A 130 -10.32 18.20 -17.93
C LEU A 130 -10.51 19.68 -18.24
N GLN A 131 -10.19 20.55 -17.28
CA GLN A 131 -10.30 22.00 -17.47
C GLN A 131 -9.40 22.49 -18.62
N LEU A 132 -8.21 21.88 -18.76
CA LEU A 132 -7.28 22.23 -19.83
C LEU A 132 -7.83 21.84 -21.21
N LEU A 133 -8.46 20.67 -21.31
CA LEU A 133 -9.09 20.18 -22.54
C LEU A 133 -10.32 21.03 -22.93
N GLU A 134 -11.14 21.41 -21.95
CA GLU A 134 -12.30 22.29 -22.17
C GLU A 134 -11.88 23.66 -22.69
N ASN A 135 -10.85 24.25 -22.09
CA ASN A 135 -10.28 25.55 -22.53
C ASN A 135 -9.69 25.50 -23.94
N GLN A 136 -9.31 24.32 -24.44
CA GLN A 136 -8.76 24.13 -25.77
C GLN A 136 -9.80 23.72 -26.82
N HIS A 137 -11.08 23.63 -26.45
CA HIS A 137 -12.18 23.16 -27.31
C HIS A 137 -11.90 21.79 -27.96
N LEU A 138 -11.10 20.94 -27.31
CA LEU A 138 -10.82 19.60 -27.80
C LEU A 138 -12.03 18.69 -27.51
N PHE A 139 -12.41 17.87 -28.49
CA PHE A 139 -13.50 16.91 -28.31
C PHE A 139 -13.12 15.89 -27.23
N LEU A 140 -13.85 15.89 -26.11
CA LEU A 140 -13.60 14.96 -25.02
C LEU A 140 -14.49 13.72 -25.20
N PRO A 141 -13.91 12.52 -25.44
CA PRO A 141 -14.71 11.30 -25.50
C PRO A 141 -15.48 11.11 -24.20
N GLU A 142 -16.73 10.67 -24.27
CA GLU A 142 -17.61 10.41 -23.11
C GLU A 142 -16.93 9.58 -22.01
N LYS A 143 -16.04 8.69 -22.44
CA LYS A 143 -15.21 7.81 -21.61
C LYS A 143 -14.33 8.55 -20.60
N TYR A 144 -13.92 9.78 -20.90
CA TYR A 144 -13.05 10.62 -20.06
C TYR A 144 -13.79 11.77 -19.39
N GLN A 145 -15.11 11.91 -19.57
CA GLN A 145 -15.88 13.01 -18.96
C GLN A 145 -16.07 12.82 -17.45
N SER A 146 -15.97 11.59 -16.95
CA SER A 146 -16.10 11.31 -15.53
C SER A 146 -14.88 10.60 -14.96
N PHE A 147 -14.54 10.95 -13.73
CA PHE A 147 -13.40 10.35 -13.02
C PHE A 147 -13.59 8.84 -12.83
N THR A 148 -14.83 8.41 -12.54
CA THR A 148 -15.19 7.01 -12.35
C THR A 148 -15.07 6.22 -13.64
N THR A 149 -15.48 6.76 -14.78
CA THR A 149 -15.30 6.10 -16.07
C THR A 149 -13.84 6.02 -16.47
N MET A 150 -13.06 7.09 -16.27
CA MET A 150 -11.61 7.08 -16.52
C MET A 150 -10.90 6.00 -15.70
N LEU A 151 -11.20 5.93 -14.39
CA LEU A 151 -10.69 4.87 -13.50
C LEU A 151 -11.12 3.49 -13.98
N SER A 152 -12.36 3.36 -14.47
CA SER A 152 -12.91 2.08 -14.93
C SER A 152 -12.27 1.54 -16.22
N MET A 153 -11.60 2.39 -17.00
CA MET A 153 -10.96 1.99 -18.26
C MET A 153 -9.48 1.67 -18.11
N GLN A 154 -8.85 2.16 -17.06
CA GLN A 154 -7.45 1.87 -16.84
C GLN A 154 -7.35 0.44 -16.31
N LEU A 155 -6.62 -0.41 -17.03
CA LEU A 155 -6.32 -1.80 -16.65
C LEU A 155 -5.65 -1.91 -15.25
N ALA A 156 -5.28 -0.78 -14.66
CA ALA A 156 -4.94 -0.60 -13.26
C ALA A 156 -6.16 -0.69 -12.30
N PHE A 157 -6.96 -1.76 -12.39
CA PHE A 157 -7.91 -2.20 -11.35
C PHE A 157 -7.18 -3.10 -10.33
N PRO A 158 -7.70 -3.39 -9.12
CA PRO A 158 -8.48 -2.65 -8.11
C PRO A 158 -7.64 -2.40 -6.83
N PHE A 159 -6.31 -2.56 -6.91
CA PHE A 159 -5.38 -2.55 -5.77
C PHE A 159 -5.33 -1.24 -5.00
N LEU A 160 -5.66 -0.15 -5.66
CA LEU A 160 -5.61 1.18 -5.08
C LEU A 160 -6.96 1.85 -5.23
N TYR A 161 -7.56 1.87 -6.43
CA TYR A 161 -8.76 2.66 -6.68
C TYR A 161 -9.94 1.77 -7.08
N PRO A 162 -10.83 1.43 -6.14
CA PRO A 162 -11.97 0.57 -6.42
C PRO A 162 -13.07 1.35 -7.15
N THR A 163 -13.69 0.72 -8.15
CA THR A 163 -14.80 1.26 -8.96
C THR A 163 -16.09 0.46 -8.83
N SER A 164 -16.03 -0.69 -8.14
CA SER A 164 -17.14 -1.64 -7.94
C SER A 164 -17.10 -2.25 -6.54
N VAL A 165 -18.21 -2.81 -6.07
CA VAL A 165 -18.29 -3.44 -4.74
C VAL A 165 -17.26 -4.57 -4.57
N THR A 166 -17.05 -5.39 -5.60
CA THR A 166 -16.06 -6.46 -5.58
C THR A 166 -14.63 -5.92 -5.45
N SER A 167 -14.31 -4.81 -6.14
CA SER A 167 -13.01 -4.14 -5.99
C SER A 167 -12.80 -3.53 -4.61
N ILE A 168 -13.85 -3.02 -3.95
CA ILE A 168 -13.78 -2.51 -2.57
C ILE A 168 -13.47 -3.67 -1.61
N LEU A 169 -14.19 -4.78 -1.73
CA LEU A 169 -13.97 -5.96 -0.90
C LEU A 169 -12.55 -6.52 -1.10
N PHE A 170 -12.08 -6.55 -2.35
CA PHE A 170 -10.71 -6.91 -2.65
C PHE A 170 -9.71 -5.98 -1.97
N LEU A 171 -9.86 -4.65 -2.11
CA LEU A 171 -8.99 -3.66 -1.49
C LEU A 171 -8.91 -3.88 0.02
N ILE A 172 -10.04 -4.05 0.69
CA ILE A 172 -10.10 -4.31 2.14
C ILE A 172 -9.35 -5.61 2.47
N SER A 173 -9.60 -6.70 1.74
CA SER A 173 -8.93 -7.98 1.97
C SER A 173 -7.40 -7.88 1.75
N PHE A 174 -6.99 -7.14 0.73
CA PHE A 174 -5.58 -6.88 0.42
C PHE A 174 -4.93 -6.08 1.54
N TYR A 175 -5.54 -5.00 2.00
CA TYR A 175 -5.00 -4.19 3.11
C TYR A 175 -4.86 -5.01 4.39
N ILE A 176 -5.87 -5.82 4.73
CA ILE A 176 -5.81 -6.71 5.89
C ILE A 176 -4.64 -7.70 5.75
N SER A 177 -4.47 -8.32 4.58
CA SER A 177 -3.39 -9.27 4.32
C SER A 177 -2.00 -8.62 4.36
N VAL A 178 -1.85 -7.39 3.87
CA VAL A 178 -0.58 -6.65 3.92
C VAL A 178 -0.24 -6.26 5.36
N VAL A 179 -1.21 -5.81 6.14
CA VAL A 179 -1.02 -5.44 7.54
C VAL A 179 -0.67 -6.67 8.40
N THR A 180 -1.46 -7.73 8.29
CA THR A 180 -1.22 -9.00 9.01
C THR A 180 0.07 -9.68 8.57
N GLY A 181 0.37 -9.67 7.26
CA GLY A 181 1.60 -10.22 6.72
C GLY A 181 2.83 -9.42 7.15
N GLY A 182 2.81 -8.09 7.04
CA GLY A 182 3.91 -7.22 7.47
C GLY A 182 4.22 -7.36 8.96
N THR A 183 3.19 -7.39 9.80
CA THR A 183 3.36 -7.68 11.24
C THR A 183 3.86 -9.10 11.47
N SER A 184 3.34 -10.11 10.78
CA SER A 184 3.85 -11.49 10.92
C SER A 184 5.34 -11.61 10.59
N VAL A 185 5.82 -10.90 9.55
CA VAL A 185 7.24 -10.88 9.16
C VAL A 185 8.09 -10.24 10.25
N ILE A 186 7.67 -9.08 10.77
CA ILE A 186 8.37 -8.38 11.86
C ILE A 186 8.58 -9.32 13.06
N TYR A 187 7.53 -10.03 13.47
CA TYR A 187 7.57 -10.89 14.64
C TYR A 187 8.25 -12.23 14.36
N ALA A 188 8.11 -12.81 13.16
CA ALA A 188 8.82 -14.03 12.76
C ALA A 188 10.34 -13.83 12.71
N CYS A 189 10.80 -12.69 12.17
CA CYS A 189 12.21 -12.31 12.15
C CYS A 189 12.75 -12.02 13.56
N ARG A 190 11.91 -11.59 14.50
CA ARG A 190 12.28 -11.41 15.91
C ARG A 190 12.48 -12.73 16.64
N SER A 191 11.63 -13.71 16.39
CA SER A 191 11.62 -14.99 17.12
C SER A 191 12.53 -16.06 16.52
N GLU A 192 13.40 -15.70 15.57
CA GLU A 192 14.32 -16.63 14.87
C GLU A 192 13.62 -17.90 14.36
N ILE A 193 12.38 -17.77 13.89
CA ILE A 193 11.59 -18.93 13.44
C ILE A 193 12.20 -19.50 12.17
N SER A 194 12.11 -20.83 12.03
CA SER A 194 12.63 -21.63 10.92
C SER A 194 12.39 -21.02 9.54
N CYS A 195 13.36 -21.20 8.64
CA CYS A 195 13.38 -20.72 7.26
C CYS A 195 12.06 -20.95 6.49
N MET A 196 11.33 -22.04 6.77
CA MET A 196 10.01 -22.37 6.19
C MET A 196 8.95 -21.27 6.37
N SER A 197 8.93 -20.56 7.49
CA SER A 197 7.96 -19.46 7.69
C SER A 197 8.33 -18.19 6.92
N GLY A 198 9.59 -18.06 6.49
CA GLY A 198 10.06 -16.96 5.67
C GLY A 198 9.51 -17.00 4.24
N TRP A 199 9.13 -18.18 3.75
CA TRP A 199 8.57 -18.38 2.40
C TRP A 199 7.08 -18.03 2.29
N LEU A 200 6.37 -17.87 3.41
CA LEU A 200 4.94 -17.55 3.40
C LEU A 200 4.64 -16.21 2.73
N TYR A 201 5.40 -15.16 3.04
CA TYR A 201 5.18 -13.83 2.44
C TYR A 201 5.58 -13.76 0.94
N PRO A 202 6.72 -14.33 0.50
CA PRO A 202 7.02 -14.49 -0.92
C PRO A 202 5.98 -15.32 -1.68
N SER A 203 5.49 -16.43 -1.10
CA SER A 203 4.46 -17.26 -1.74
C SER A 203 3.13 -16.51 -1.91
N TYR A 204 2.76 -15.68 -0.91
CA TYR A 204 1.62 -14.78 -1.00
C TYR A 204 1.76 -13.81 -2.17
N LEU A 205 2.90 -13.10 -2.26
CA LEU A 205 3.15 -12.14 -3.35
C LEU A 205 3.14 -12.82 -4.73
N LEU A 206 3.72 -14.02 -4.84
CA LEU A 206 3.72 -14.79 -6.08
C LEU A 206 2.32 -15.21 -6.51
N LEU A 207 1.50 -15.72 -5.59
CA LEU A 207 0.11 -16.10 -5.88
C LEU A 207 -0.76 -14.88 -6.21
N MET A 208 -0.56 -13.75 -5.54
CA MET A 208 -1.21 -12.48 -5.89
C MET A 208 -0.79 -11.99 -7.28
N TYR A 209 0.48 -12.13 -7.64
CA TYR A 209 0.98 -11.77 -8.96
C TYR A 209 0.42 -12.69 -10.07
N LEU A 210 0.39 -14.01 -9.85
CA LEU A 210 -0.17 -14.96 -10.80
C LEU A 210 -1.68 -14.77 -10.97
N SER A 211 -2.41 -14.59 -9.87
CA SER A 211 -3.85 -14.35 -9.93
C SER A 211 -4.20 -13.06 -10.67
N TYR A 212 -3.33 -12.04 -10.60
CA TYR A 212 -3.44 -10.81 -11.38
C TYR A 212 -3.07 -10.99 -12.86
N THR A 213 -1.91 -11.57 -13.15
CA THR A 213 -1.34 -11.58 -14.51
C THR A 213 -1.81 -12.74 -15.38
N SER A 214 -1.75 -13.97 -14.87
CA SER A 214 -2.02 -15.18 -15.65
C SER A 214 -3.48 -15.61 -15.55
N TRP A 215 -4.07 -15.57 -14.36
CA TRP A 215 -5.44 -16.06 -14.15
C TRP A 215 -6.52 -14.98 -14.30
N LYS A 216 -6.15 -13.70 -14.23
CA LYS A 216 -7.04 -12.53 -14.36
C LYS A 216 -8.35 -12.68 -13.55
N SER A 217 -8.25 -13.24 -12.34
CA SER A 217 -9.43 -13.60 -11.54
C SER A 217 -9.47 -12.83 -10.22
N TYR A 218 -10.34 -11.82 -10.16
CA TYR A 218 -10.53 -10.97 -8.98
C TYR A 218 -11.06 -11.75 -7.77
N LEU A 219 -11.91 -12.75 -8.00
CA LEU A 219 -12.40 -13.62 -6.93
C LEU A 219 -11.26 -14.41 -6.31
N LEU A 220 -10.37 -14.95 -7.14
CA LEU A 220 -9.22 -15.73 -6.67
C LEU A 220 -8.23 -14.85 -5.89
N MET A 221 -8.00 -13.60 -6.35
CA MET A 221 -7.21 -12.61 -5.61
C MET A 221 -7.81 -12.34 -4.21
N LEU A 222 -9.13 -12.13 -4.12
CA LEU A 222 -9.83 -11.92 -2.84
C LEU A 222 -9.70 -13.14 -1.92
N PHE A 223 -9.90 -14.34 -2.44
CA PHE A 223 -9.75 -15.58 -1.66
C PHE A 223 -8.32 -15.78 -1.17
N ILE A 224 -7.31 -15.55 -2.02
CA ILE A 224 -5.89 -15.63 -1.63
C ILE A 224 -5.62 -14.63 -0.50
N SER A 225 -6.01 -13.35 -0.65
CA SER A 225 -5.76 -12.33 0.37
C SER A 225 -6.40 -12.69 1.71
N LEU A 226 -7.65 -13.16 1.72
CA LEU A 226 -8.32 -13.59 2.96
C LEU A 226 -7.66 -14.83 3.58
N LEU A 227 -7.36 -15.84 2.78
CA LEU A 227 -6.76 -17.09 3.25
C LEU A 227 -5.37 -16.83 3.85
N TYR A 228 -4.53 -16.03 3.18
CA TYR A 228 -3.24 -15.64 3.72
C TYR A 228 -3.34 -14.75 4.96
N SER A 229 -4.33 -13.86 5.04
CA SER A 229 -4.55 -13.09 6.27
C SER A 229 -4.82 -14.00 7.48
N ALA A 230 -5.62 -15.07 7.31
CA ALA A 230 -5.85 -16.06 8.34
C ALA A 230 -4.57 -16.83 8.70
N ILE A 231 -3.77 -17.23 7.71
CA ILE A 231 -2.47 -17.90 7.94
C ILE A 231 -1.51 -16.98 8.73
N PHE A 232 -1.41 -15.70 8.35
CA PHE A 232 -0.56 -14.73 9.06
C PHE A 232 -1.03 -14.50 10.50
N ILE A 233 -2.34 -14.47 10.75
CA ILE A 233 -2.90 -14.38 12.11
C ILE A 233 -2.53 -15.62 12.93
N ILE A 234 -2.63 -16.83 12.35
CA ILE A 234 -2.22 -18.07 13.01
C ILE A 234 -0.72 -18.04 13.33
N GLN A 235 0.11 -17.55 12.41
CA GLN A 235 1.55 -17.41 12.62
C GLN A 235 1.85 -16.41 13.74
N LEU A 236 1.20 -15.24 13.75
CA LEU A 236 1.32 -14.25 14.83
C LEU A 236 0.94 -14.84 16.19
N LYS A 237 -0.12 -15.66 16.26
CA LYS A 237 -0.52 -16.37 17.48
C LYS A 237 0.58 -17.33 17.93
N LYS A 238 1.14 -18.13 17.02
CA LYS A 238 2.28 -19.03 17.33
C LYS A 238 3.51 -18.27 17.81
N CYS A 239 3.80 -17.09 17.25
CA CYS A 239 4.89 -16.22 17.71
C CYS A 239 4.65 -15.65 19.13
N CYS A 240 3.38 -15.39 19.50
CA CYS A 240 3.04 -14.99 20.87
C CYS A 240 3.20 -16.15 21.87
N ASP A 241 2.87 -17.37 21.44
CA ASP A 241 2.90 -18.56 22.30
C ASP A 241 4.30 -19.18 22.41
N TYR A 242 5.25 -18.77 21.55
CA TYR A 242 6.64 -19.23 21.61
C TYR A 242 7.33 -18.73 22.88
N LYS A 243 7.51 -19.65 23.83
CA LYS A 243 8.17 -19.44 25.12
C LYS A 243 9.52 -18.75 24.94
N GLN A 244 9.76 -17.69 25.72
CA GLN A 244 11.12 -17.28 26.04
C GLN A 244 11.87 -18.47 26.64
N PRO A 245 13.14 -18.75 26.24
CA PRO A 245 14.01 -19.64 26.99
C PRO A 245 14.21 -19.00 28.37
N GLY A 246 13.43 -19.45 29.36
CA GLY A 246 13.30 -18.77 30.65
C GLY A 246 11.98 -18.98 31.39
N GLY A 247 11.00 -19.71 30.85
CA GLY A 247 10.02 -20.43 31.68
C GLY A 247 8.99 -19.59 32.45
N TYR A 248 8.73 -18.34 32.10
CA TYR A 248 7.56 -17.64 32.61
C TYR A 248 6.36 -17.88 31.69
N LYS A 249 5.48 -18.77 32.13
CA LYS A 249 4.10 -18.85 31.61
C LYS A 249 3.38 -17.55 31.99
N CYS A 250 2.54 -17.05 31.07
CA CYS A 250 1.56 -16.01 31.36
C CYS A 250 0.71 -16.36 32.57
#